data_AF-A0A8S9RI42-F1
#
_entry.id   AF-A0A8S9RI42-F1
#
_cell.length_a   1.000
_cell.length_b   1.000
_cell.length_c   1.000
_cell.angle_alpha   90.00
_cell.angle_beta   90.00
_cell.angle_gamma   90.00
#
_symmetry.space_group_name_H-M   'P 1'
#
loop_
_entity.id
_entity.type
_entity.pdbx_description
1 polymer ?
#
loop_
_entity_poly.entity_id
_entity_poly.type
_entity_poly.pdbx_seq_one_letter_code
_entity_poly.pdbx_strand_id
1 'polypeptide(L)'
;MALIKFPLVGLLLLLTIIVSPATADGPVCPPSTKLSRASFPEGFLFGTATAAYQVEGAVNETCRGPSLWDIYCKRYPGYDLLPLTMIIGGFLR
;
A
#
# COMPACT_ATOMS: atom_id res chain seq x y z
N MET A 1 -22.66 30.25 -47.05
CA MET A 1 -23.20 29.19 -46.14
C MET A 1 -22.11 28.32 -45.49
N ALA A 2 -20.86 28.81 -45.33
CA ALA A 2 -19.76 28.04 -44.70
C ALA A 2 -19.39 28.52 -43.27
N LEU A 3 -19.79 29.74 -42.88
CA LEU A 3 -19.42 30.34 -41.58
C LEU A 3 -20.24 29.82 -40.38
N ILE A 4 -21.44 29.28 -40.60
CA ILE A 4 -22.35 28.76 -39.55
C ILE A 4 -22.06 27.28 -39.20
N LYS A 5 -21.26 26.57 -40.01
CA LYS A 5 -20.97 25.13 -39.80
C LYS A 5 -19.94 24.89 -38.69
N PHE A 6 -19.00 25.82 -38.48
CA PHE A 6 -17.97 25.74 -37.45
C PHE A 6 -18.51 25.70 -36.01
N PRO A 7 -19.46 26.57 -35.58
CA PRO A 7 -20.00 26.51 -34.23
C PRO A 7 -20.86 25.25 -34.00
N LEU A 8 -21.49 24.71 -35.05
CA LEU A 8 -22.38 23.56 -34.95
C LEU A 8 -21.59 22.25 -34.77
N VAL A 9 -20.46 22.11 -35.46
CA VAL A 9 -19.50 21.00 -35.24
C VAL A 9 -18.87 21.10 -33.84
N GLY A 10 -18.54 22.30 -33.39
CA GLY A 10 -18.05 22.54 -32.03
C GLY A 10 -19.07 22.16 -30.95
N LEU A 11 -20.34 22.54 -31.13
CA LEU A 11 -21.44 22.19 -30.23
C LEU A 11 -21.69 20.67 -30.21
N LEU A 12 -21.67 20.01 -31.37
CA LEU A 12 -21.85 18.56 -31.47
C LEU A 12 -20.74 17.79 -30.74
N LEU A 13 -19.47 18.23 -30.89
CA LEU A 13 -18.35 17.65 -30.15
C LEU A 13 -18.51 17.86 -28.63
N LEU A 14 -18.96 19.04 -28.20
CA LEU A 14 -19.17 19.34 -26.78
C LEU A 14 -20.28 18.46 -26.18
N LEU A 15 -21.37 18.23 -26.92
CA LEU A 15 -22.47 17.35 -26.51
C LEU A 15 -22.01 15.89 -26.39
N THR A 16 -21.12 15.40 -27.26
CA THR A 16 -20.59 14.02 -27.17
C THR A 16 -19.72 13.79 -25.93
N ILE A 17 -19.03 14.84 -25.46
CA ILE A 17 -18.20 14.77 -24.24
C ILE A 17 -19.08 14.75 -22.98
N ILE A 18 -20.18 15.51 -22.96
CA ILE A 18 -21.08 15.61 -21.80
C ILE A 18 -21.95 14.35 -21.63
N VAL A 19 -22.32 13.69 -22.73
CA VAL A 19 -23.26 12.54 -22.70
C VAL A 19 -22.57 11.21 -22.39
N SER A 20 -21.24 11.14 -22.34
CA SER A 20 -20.55 9.89 -22.00
C SER A 20 -20.70 9.59 -20.50
N PRO A 21 -21.46 8.56 -20.07
CA PRO A 21 -21.38 8.09 -18.70
C PRO A 21 -20.07 7.29 -18.62
N ALA A 22 -18.97 7.97 -18.31
CA ALA A 22 -17.75 7.30 -17.89
C ALA A 22 -18.00 6.74 -16.49
N THR A 23 -18.77 5.65 -16.38
CA THR A 23 -18.72 4.81 -15.19
C THR A 23 -17.35 4.17 -15.18
N ALA A 24 -16.46 4.75 -14.36
CA ALA A 24 -15.24 4.08 -13.96
C ALA A 24 -15.65 2.91 -13.08
N ASP A 25 -15.87 1.75 -13.69
CA ASP A 25 -15.88 0.50 -12.95
C ASP A 25 -14.48 0.36 -12.35
N GLY A 26 -14.38 0.69 -11.06
CA GLY A 26 -13.15 0.56 -10.30
C GLY A 26 -12.64 -0.88 -10.35
N PRO A 27 -11.42 -1.15 -9.87
CA PRO A 27 -10.86 -2.51 -9.85
C PRO A 27 -11.84 -3.47 -9.16
N VAL A 28 -12.49 -4.32 -9.96
CA VAL A 28 -13.37 -5.37 -9.46
C VAL A 28 -12.47 -6.47 -8.93
N CYS A 29 -12.35 -6.57 -7.61
CA CYS A 29 -11.79 -7.77 -7.02
C CYS A 29 -12.74 -8.93 -7.37
N PRO A 30 -12.27 -10.00 -8.05
CA PRO A 30 -13.10 -11.17 -8.28
C PRO A 30 -13.58 -11.72 -6.93
N PRO A 31 -14.76 -12.37 -6.89
CA PRO A 31 -15.28 -12.93 -5.65
C PRO A 31 -14.22 -13.83 -5.01
N SER A 32 -13.75 -13.40 -3.85
CA SER A 32 -12.70 -14.10 -3.10
C SER A 32 -13.18 -15.51 -2.80
N THR A 33 -12.46 -16.51 -3.31
CA THR A 33 -12.61 -17.88 -2.84
C THR A 33 -12.21 -17.90 -1.37
N LYS A 34 -13.14 -18.30 -0.48
CA LYS A 34 -12.86 -18.40 0.95
C LYS A 34 -11.76 -19.43 1.17
N LEU A 35 -10.54 -18.96 1.47
CA LEU A 35 -9.47 -19.81 1.97
C LEU A 35 -9.86 -20.34 3.35
N SER A 36 -9.67 -21.63 3.57
CA SER A 36 -9.94 -22.30 4.85
C SER A 36 -8.81 -23.22 5.23
N ARG A 37 -8.82 -23.76 6.45
CA ARG A 37 -7.80 -24.74 6.88
C ARG A 37 -7.77 -25.99 5.98
N ALA A 38 -8.91 -26.38 5.44
CA ALA A 38 -9.04 -27.52 4.51
C ALA A 38 -8.35 -27.28 3.16
N SER A 39 -7.96 -26.04 2.86
CA SER A 39 -7.17 -25.70 1.66
C SER A 39 -5.68 -26.06 1.79
N PHE A 40 -5.23 -26.55 2.96
CA PHE A 40 -3.82 -26.85 3.25
C PHE A 40 -3.66 -28.30 3.76
N PRO A 41 -2.50 -28.94 3.54
CA PRO A 41 -2.23 -30.29 4.02
C PRO A 41 -2.33 -30.42 5.55
N GLU A 42 -2.59 -31.64 6.02
CA GLU A 42 -2.49 -31.94 7.45
C GLU A 42 -1.06 -31.67 7.96
N GLY A 43 -0.97 -31.03 9.13
CA GLY A 43 0.32 -30.61 9.70
C GLY A 43 0.87 -29.29 9.15
N PHE A 44 0.17 -28.60 8.24
CA PHE A 44 0.59 -27.28 7.79
C PHE A 44 0.57 -26.26 8.94
N LEU A 45 1.73 -25.65 9.21
CA LEU A 45 1.92 -24.68 10.29
C LEU A 45 1.59 -23.26 9.80
N PHE A 46 0.71 -22.61 10.54
CA PHE A 46 0.48 -21.17 10.41
C PHE A 46 1.05 -20.50 11.65
N GLY A 47 1.76 -19.41 11.45
CA GLY A 47 2.36 -18.64 12.53
C GLY A 47 2.40 -17.16 12.19
N THR A 48 2.89 -16.40 13.15
CA THR A 48 3.19 -14.97 13.01
C THR A 48 4.64 -14.74 13.45
N ALA A 49 5.25 -13.65 13.01
CA ALA A 49 6.62 -13.29 13.36
C ALA A 49 6.72 -11.79 13.67
N THR A 50 7.66 -11.46 14.56
CA THR A 50 7.97 -10.08 14.97
C THR A 50 9.49 -9.90 15.04
N ALA A 51 9.97 -8.66 14.98
CA ALA A 51 11.39 -8.34 15.20
C ALA A 51 11.60 -7.59 16.52
N ALA A 52 12.68 -7.90 17.24
CA ALA A 52 12.97 -7.37 18.58
C ALA A 52 12.85 -5.84 18.67
N TYR A 53 13.53 -5.10 17.79
CA TYR A 53 13.50 -3.63 17.81
C TYR A 53 12.12 -3.03 17.51
N GLN A 54 11.22 -3.77 16.85
CA GLN A 54 9.87 -3.31 16.55
C GLN A 54 8.90 -3.45 17.74
N VAL A 55 9.13 -4.42 18.64
CA VAL A 55 8.12 -4.78 19.65
C VAL A 55 8.64 -4.82 21.10
N GLU A 56 9.93 -5.02 21.34
CA GLU A 56 10.46 -5.17 22.70
C GLU A 56 10.59 -3.84 23.45
N GLY A 57 10.99 -2.77 22.75
CA GLY A 57 11.26 -1.48 23.38
C GLY A 57 12.48 -1.53 24.31
N ALA A 58 12.34 -1.00 25.54
CA ALA A 58 13.35 -1.05 26.61
C ALA A 58 14.77 -0.65 26.15
N VAL A 59 14.87 0.32 25.23
CA VAL A 59 16.11 0.56 24.47
C VAL A 59 17.29 1.02 25.33
N ASN A 60 17.02 1.59 26.50
CA ASN A 60 18.03 2.07 27.46
C ASN A 60 17.90 1.36 28.83
N GLU A 61 17.22 0.22 28.91
CA GLU A 61 17.07 -0.53 30.15
C GLU A 61 18.01 -1.74 30.18
N THR A 62 18.38 -2.17 31.38
CA THR A 62 19.22 -3.36 31.64
C THR A 62 20.62 -3.29 30.97
N CYS A 63 21.29 -4.43 30.80
CA CYS A 63 22.61 -4.54 30.16
C CYS A 63 22.53 -4.65 28.62
N ARG A 64 21.48 -4.11 27.98
CA ARG A 64 21.33 -4.14 26.52
C ARG A 64 22.36 -3.20 25.86
N GLY A 65 23.21 -3.75 25.02
CA GLY A 65 24.12 -2.96 24.19
C GLY A 65 23.37 -2.19 23.09
N PRO A 66 23.88 -1.03 22.65
CA PRO A 66 23.27 -0.29 21.54
C PRO A 66 23.35 -1.09 20.24
N SER A 67 22.23 -1.18 19.53
CA SER A 67 22.17 -1.71 18.18
C SER A 67 22.40 -0.60 17.15
N LEU A 68 22.65 -0.99 15.89
CA LEU A 68 22.74 -0.03 14.79
C LEU A 68 21.47 0.81 14.65
N TRP A 69 20.31 0.23 14.92
CA TRP A 69 19.02 0.93 14.86
C TRP A 69 18.89 2.01 15.92
N ASP A 70 19.43 1.79 17.13
CA ASP A 70 19.46 2.81 18.18
C ASP A 70 20.28 4.03 17.73
N ILE A 71 21.44 3.77 17.10
CA ILE A 71 22.33 4.83 16.60
C ILE A 71 21.66 5.59 15.46
N TYR A 72 21.05 4.87 14.53
CA TYR A 72 20.40 5.46 13.36
C TYR A 72 19.24 6.37 13.74
N CYS A 73 18.28 5.88 14.54
CA CYS A 73 17.12 6.66 14.97
C CYS A 73 17.54 7.88 15.80
N LYS A 74 18.52 7.73 16.70
CA LYS A 74 19.06 8.87 17.47
C LYS A 74 19.71 9.92 16.57
N ARG A 75 20.37 9.51 15.48
CA ARG A 75 21.09 10.41 14.57
C ARG A 75 20.17 11.10 13.56
N TYR A 76 19.03 10.49 13.21
CA TYR A 76 18.15 10.93 12.12
C TYR A 76 16.66 10.98 12.49
N PRO A 77 16.25 11.72 13.54
CA PRO A 77 14.88 11.69 14.07
C PRO A 77 13.80 12.23 13.10
N GLY A 78 14.21 12.98 12.06
CA GLY A 78 13.29 13.50 11.03
C GLY A 78 13.03 12.53 9.86
N TYR A 79 13.76 11.41 9.82
CA TYR A 79 13.62 10.39 8.78
C TYR A 79 12.92 9.13 9.29
N ASP A 80 12.48 9.08 10.55
CA ASP A 80 11.93 7.88 11.20
C ASP A 80 10.71 7.25 10.51
N LEU A 81 10.01 8.00 9.65
CA LEU A 81 8.83 7.52 8.93
C LEU A 81 9.12 6.85 7.58
N LEU A 82 10.37 6.82 7.09
CA LEU A 82 10.69 6.35 5.73
C LEU A 82 11.61 5.12 5.60
N PRO A 83 12.44 4.70 6.59
CA PRO A 83 13.30 3.51 6.44
C PRO A 83 12.99 2.35 7.40
N LEU A 84 12.34 2.58 8.55
CA LEU A 84 12.17 1.50 9.54
C LEU A 84 11.09 0.49 9.15
N THR A 85 10.02 0.97 8.49
CA THR A 85 8.98 0.11 7.90
C THR A 85 9.44 -0.54 6.59
N MET A 86 10.30 0.13 5.82
CA MET A 86 10.74 -0.34 4.50
C MET A 86 11.81 -1.44 4.57
N ILE A 87 12.70 -1.43 5.57
CA ILE A 87 13.75 -2.44 5.71
C ILE A 87 13.29 -3.65 6.52
N ILE A 88 12.46 -3.47 7.55
CA ILE A 88 12.00 -4.59 8.40
C ILE A 88 10.74 -5.27 7.83
N GLY A 89 9.88 -4.54 7.11
CA GLY A 89 8.71 -5.10 6.44
C GLY A 89 9.01 -6.01 5.23
N GLY A 90 10.26 -6.01 4.75
CA GLY A 90 10.70 -6.85 3.63
C GLY A 90 10.97 -8.32 3.98
N PHE A 91 11.00 -8.69 5.26
CA PHE A 91 11.29 -10.07 5.68
C PHE A 91 10.07 -11.02 5.62
N LEU A 92 8.88 -10.50 5.28
CA LEU A 92 7.63 -11.27 5.20
C LEU A 92 6.92 -11.13 3.84
N ARG A 93 7.62 -10.72 2.78
CA ARG A 93 7.05 -10.66 1.42
C ARG A 93 7.70 -11.65 0.47
#